data_AF-A0A8T0PXY8-F1
#
_entry.id   AF-A0A8T0PXY8-F1
#
_cell.length_a   1.000
_cell.length_b   1.000
_cell.length_c   1.000
_cell.angle_alpha   90.00
_cell.angle_beta   90.00
_cell.angle_gamma   90.00
#
_symmetry.space_group_name_H-M   'P 1'
#
loop_
_entity.id
_entity.type
_entity.pdbx_description
1 polymer ?
#
loop_
_entity_poly.entity_id
_entity_poly.type
_entity_poly.pdbx_seq_one_letter_code
_entity_poly.pdbx_strand_id
1 'polypeptide(L)'
;MIVVERLDLCFLDKVVLLETPKGFALFNVKSGVLNAPKNVWSWFAHWETAEHVSFLVDYVKVDDKSAVWRSDGPGEVLSNFIWKYCRDEKELIVGDEKLKGVIKSNMEKIKLLENNYVARELVWGFKNVLSGFLYQEKDNITPAYLLPVSEGLKASMSKLGINVPTEAVRIELSWDIHFPSVLNAFTHTTESCCPFHDDIV
;
A
#
# COMPACT_ATOMS: atom_id res chain seq x y z
N MET A 1 6.77 22.96 -9.43
CA MET A 1 7.91 23.06 -8.51
C MET A 1 7.58 22.19 -7.31
N ILE A 2 7.91 20.89 -7.36
CA ILE A 2 7.68 19.99 -6.23
C ILE A 2 8.87 20.19 -5.30
N VAL A 3 8.63 20.86 -4.18
CA VAL A 3 9.61 20.95 -3.11
C VAL A 3 9.72 19.54 -2.55
N VAL A 4 10.77 18.82 -2.94
CA VAL A 4 11.18 17.60 -2.23
C VAL A 4 11.81 18.10 -0.94
N GLU A 5 10.96 18.43 0.03
CA GLU A 5 11.40 18.61 1.41
C GLU A 5 12.16 17.35 1.80
N ARG A 6 13.39 17.53 2.29
CA ARG A 6 14.13 16.44 2.92
C ARG A 6 13.31 15.99 4.13
N LEU A 7 12.51 14.95 3.95
CA LEU A 7 11.81 14.25 5.02
C LEU A 7 12.84 13.89 6.08
N ASP A 8 12.67 14.44 7.28
CA ASP A 8 13.40 13.96 8.43
C ASP A 8 12.96 12.51 8.67
N LEU A 9 13.92 11.60 8.56
CA LEU A 9 13.70 10.16 8.67
C LEU A 9 13.06 9.79 10.01
N CYS A 10 13.14 10.65 11.04
CA CYS A 10 12.51 10.43 12.35
C CYS A 10 10.98 10.36 12.30
N PHE A 11 10.33 10.95 11.29
CA PHE A 11 8.86 10.92 11.16
C PHE A 11 8.32 9.64 10.50
N LEU A 12 9.20 8.78 9.99
CA LEU A 12 8.78 7.54 9.37
C LEU A 12 8.40 6.50 10.44
N ASP A 13 7.14 6.10 10.43
CA ASP A 13 6.60 5.01 11.25
C ASP A 13 6.82 3.62 10.60
N LYS A 14 5.88 3.17 9.75
CA LYS A 14 6.01 1.91 8.99
C LYS A 14 6.31 2.21 7.53
N VAL A 15 7.21 1.44 6.92
CA VAL A 15 7.62 1.66 5.52
C VAL A 15 7.09 0.51 4.66
N VAL A 16 6.36 0.83 3.60
CA VAL A 16 5.84 -0.15 2.63
C VAL A 16 6.64 -0.07 1.34
N LEU A 17 7.23 -1.18 0.92
CA LEU A 17 7.85 -1.32 -0.39
C LEU A 17 6.82 -1.84 -1.38
N LEU A 18 6.57 -1.04 -2.42
CA LEU A 18 5.69 -1.37 -3.51
C LEU A 18 6.47 -1.46 -4.82
N GLU A 19 6.34 -2.58 -5.52
CA GLU A 19 6.71 -2.63 -6.94
C GLU A 19 5.62 -1.93 -7.77
N THR A 20 6.01 -0.88 -8.50
CA THR A 20 5.13 -0.11 -9.41
C THR A 20 5.32 -0.59 -10.85
N PRO A 21 4.48 -0.21 -11.83
CA PRO A 21 4.68 -0.61 -13.22
C PRO A 21 6.08 -0.28 -13.77
N LYS A 22 6.64 0.89 -13.45
CA LYS A 22 7.96 1.33 -13.95
C LYS A 22 9.09 1.30 -12.92
N GLY A 23 8.91 0.75 -11.72
CA GLY A 23 9.96 0.76 -10.71
C GLY A 23 9.52 0.30 -9.33
N PHE A 24 10.01 0.99 -8.30
CA PHE A 24 9.71 0.73 -6.89
C PHE A 24 9.43 2.03 -6.15
N ALA A 25 8.44 2.00 -5.27
CA ALA A 25 8.06 3.11 -4.41
C ALA A 25 8.14 2.68 -2.95
N LEU A 26 8.55 3.61 -2.09
CA LEU A 26 8.44 3.47 -0.65
C LEU A 26 7.35 4.41 -0.16
N PHE A 27 6.46 3.88 0.66
CA PHE A 27 5.42 4.65 1.33
C PHE A 27 5.61 4.60 2.83
N ASN A 28 5.30 5.69 3.51
CA ASN A 28 5.08 5.66 4.93
C ASN A 28 3.61 5.35 5.20
N VAL A 29 3.33 4.56 6.23
CA VAL A 29 1.99 4.40 6.78
C VAL A 29 2.05 4.54 8.31
N LYS A 30 1.07 5.26 8.86
CA LYS A 30 0.90 5.39 10.32
C LYS A 30 0.64 4.02 10.93
N SER A 31 1.35 3.66 12.01
CA SER A 31 1.20 2.38 12.72
C SER A 31 -0.22 2.14 13.21
N GLY A 32 -0.96 3.19 13.56
CA GLY A 32 -2.36 3.13 13.96
C GLY A 32 -3.28 2.44 12.95
N VAL A 33 -2.95 2.50 11.65
CA VAL A 33 -3.68 1.76 10.60
C VAL A 33 -3.63 0.25 10.83
N LEU A 34 -2.52 -0.25 11.38
CA LEU A 34 -2.29 -1.68 11.58
C LEU A 34 -2.98 -2.23 12.84
N ASN A 35 -3.52 -1.35 13.70
CA ASN A 35 -4.23 -1.74 14.93
C ASN A 35 -5.58 -2.43 14.63
N ALA A 36 -6.14 -2.24 13.43
CA ALA A 36 -7.33 -2.92 12.96
C ALA A 36 -7.04 -3.73 11.68
N PRO A 37 -6.30 -4.86 11.78
CA PRO A 37 -5.78 -5.60 10.63
C PRO A 37 -6.82 -5.92 9.56
N LYS A 38 -8.03 -6.33 9.98
CA LYS A 38 -9.14 -6.73 9.09
C LYS A 38 -9.75 -5.57 8.29
N ASN A 39 -9.48 -4.33 8.70
CA ASN A 39 -10.04 -3.11 8.13
C ASN A 39 -8.99 -2.25 7.42
N VAL A 40 -7.73 -2.72 7.32
CA VAL A 40 -6.65 -1.97 6.67
C VAL A 40 -7.04 -1.51 5.25
N TRP A 41 -7.71 -2.37 4.50
CA TRP A 41 -8.15 -2.09 3.12
C TRP A 41 -9.04 -0.85 2.98
N SER A 42 -9.85 -0.53 3.99
CA SER A 42 -10.84 0.54 3.86
C SER A 42 -10.20 1.92 3.76
N TRP A 43 -9.01 2.09 4.36
CA TRP A 43 -8.23 3.32 4.25
C TRP A 43 -7.76 3.61 2.82
N PHE A 44 -7.71 2.59 1.96
CA PHE A 44 -7.22 2.68 0.59
C PHE A 44 -8.33 2.48 -0.45
N ALA A 45 -9.59 2.60 -0.03
CA ALA A 45 -10.72 2.61 -0.95
C ALA A 45 -10.68 3.83 -1.89
N HIS A 46 -10.21 4.97 -1.38
CA HIS A 46 -10.01 6.23 -2.11
C HIS A 46 -8.69 6.90 -1.73
N TRP A 47 -8.12 7.69 -2.65
CA TRP A 47 -6.80 8.28 -2.47
C TRP A 47 -6.80 9.37 -1.39
N GLU A 48 -7.88 10.14 -1.25
CA GLU A 48 -8.03 11.18 -0.22
C GLU A 48 -7.97 10.55 1.18
N THR A 49 -8.62 9.40 1.38
CA THR A 49 -8.57 8.68 2.65
C THR A 49 -7.16 8.11 2.91
N ALA A 50 -6.51 7.61 1.87
CA ALA A 50 -5.17 7.06 1.98
C ALA A 50 -4.12 8.13 2.35
N GLU A 51 -4.24 9.35 1.81
CA GLU A 51 -3.32 10.46 2.08
C GLU A 51 -3.34 10.89 3.56
N HIS A 52 -4.47 10.74 4.26
CA HIS A 52 -4.56 11.03 5.69
C HIS A 52 -3.71 10.07 6.56
N VAL A 53 -3.44 8.86 6.07
CA VAL A 53 -2.77 7.81 6.83
C VAL A 53 -1.43 7.37 6.24
N SER A 54 -1.07 7.88 5.07
CA SER A 54 0.13 7.50 4.35
C SER A 54 0.63 8.59 3.41
N PHE A 55 1.91 8.54 3.07
CA PHE A 55 2.51 9.42 2.07
C PHE A 55 3.65 8.73 1.33
N LEU A 56 3.95 9.19 0.12
CA LEU A 56 5.09 8.73 -0.66
C LEU A 56 6.39 9.21 -0.03
N VAL A 57 7.32 8.28 0.24
CA VAL A 57 8.64 8.57 0.82
C VAL A 57 9.66 8.82 -0.27
N ASP A 58 9.76 7.88 -1.22
CA ASP A 58 10.68 7.97 -2.36
C ASP A 58 10.22 7.03 -3.48
N TYR A 59 10.70 7.28 -4.68
CA TYR A 59 10.41 6.49 -5.88
C TYR A 59 11.65 6.33 -6.73
N VAL A 60 11.94 5.09 -7.12
CA VAL A 60 13.01 4.77 -8.06
C VAL A 60 12.41 4.12 -9.29
N LYS A 61 12.55 4.80 -10.43
CA LYS A 61 12.25 4.24 -11.74
C LYS A 61 13.34 3.23 -12.11
N VAL A 62 12.92 2.07 -12.63
CA VAL A 62 13.84 1.04 -13.12
C VAL A 62 13.38 0.52 -14.47
N ASP A 63 14.23 0.67 -15.48
CA ASP A 63 13.92 0.23 -16.85
C ASP A 63 13.96 -1.29 -17.02
N ASP A 64 14.91 -1.99 -16.37
CA ASP A 64 14.96 -3.46 -16.33
C ASP A 64 14.80 -3.99 -14.91
N LYS A 65 13.57 -4.37 -14.55
CA LYS A 65 13.24 -4.92 -13.23
C LYS A 65 13.88 -6.28 -12.96
N SER A 66 14.16 -7.08 -13.99
CA SER A 66 14.78 -8.40 -13.82
C SER A 66 16.23 -8.32 -13.34
N ALA A 67 16.86 -7.15 -13.51
CA ALA A 67 18.17 -6.82 -12.98
C ALA A 67 18.13 -6.28 -11.53
N VAL A 68 16.95 -5.94 -11.01
CA VAL A 68 16.82 -5.23 -9.71
C VAL A 68 16.92 -6.17 -8.54
N TRP A 69 16.36 -7.37 -8.65
CA TRP A 69 16.50 -8.39 -7.63
C TRP A 69 16.35 -9.77 -8.26
N ARG A 70 17.10 -10.72 -7.71
CA ARG A 70 17.19 -12.11 -8.17
C ARG A 70 17.12 -13.04 -6.97
N SER A 71 17.18 -14.34 -7.22
CA SER A 71 17.19 -15.35 -6.14
C SER A 71 18.38 -15.20 -5.18
N ASP A 72 19.48 -14.60 -5.63
CA ASP A 72 20.69 -14.35 -4.85
C ASP A 72 20.68 -13.03 -4.06
N GLY A 73 19.72 -12.13 -4.28
CA GLY A 73 19.61 -10.91 -3.49
C GLY A 73 18.79 -9.76 -4.10
N PRO A 74 18.41 -8.76 -3.28
CA PRO A 74 18.01 -7.47 -3.79
C PRO A 74 19.27 -6.79 -4.32
N GLY A 75 19.36 -6.57 -5.63
CA GLY A 75 20.51 -5.93 -6.26
C GLY A 75 20.83 -4.57 -5.65
N GLU A 76 21.99 -4.01 -5.99
CA GLU A 76 22.53 -2.81 -5.34
C GLU A 76 21.54 -1.63 -5.28
N VAL A 77 20.82 -1.40 -6.38
CA VAL A 77 19.82 -0.32 -6.47
C VAL A 77 18.73 -0.48 -5.41
N LEU A 78 18.11 -1.66 -5.32
CA LEU A 78 17.01 -1.90 -4.37
C LEU A 78 17.51 -1.96 -2.93
N SER A 79 18.68 -2.57 -2.72
CA SER A 79 19.34 -2.61 -1.41
C SER A 79 19.60 -1.20 -0.89
N ASN A 80 20.21 -0.33 -1.69
CA ASN A 80 20.49 1.06 -1.30
C ASN A 80 19.20 1.86 -1.08
N PHE A 81 18.18 1.62 -1.92
CA PHE A 81 16.88 2.25 -1.80
C PHE A 81 16.21 1.92 -0.46
N ILE A 82 16.18 0.65 -0.06
CA ILE A 82 15.64 0.21 1.23
C ILE A 82 16.49 0.73 2.41
N TRP A 83 17.82 0.58 2.31
CA TRP A 83 18.74 0.98 3.36
C TRP A 83 18.67 2.46 3.71
N LYS A 84 18.33 3.31 2.75
CA LYS A 84 18.19 4.75 2.98
C LYS A 84 17.10 5.09 4.01
N TYR A 85 16.09 4.23 4.16
CA TYR A 85 14.88 4.53 4.93
C TYR A 85 14.59 3.58 6.11
N CYS A 86 15.21 2.41 6.16
CA CYS A 86 14.88 1.34 7.11
C CYS A 86 15.99 0.98 8.12
N ARG A 87 16.95 1.89 8.39
CA ARG A 87 18.12 1.63 9.26
C ARG A 87 17.82 1.59 10.76
N ASP A 88 16.75 2.23 11.22
CA ASP A 88 16.52 2.54 12.65
C ASP A 88 15.31 1.78 13.22
N GLU A 89 15.32 0.44 13.14
CA GLU A 89 14.23 -0.44 13.64
C GLU A 89 12.85 -0.28 12.98
N LYS A 90 12.74 0.60 11.99
CA LYS A 90 11.51 0.78 11.20
C LYS A 90 11.16 -0.51 10.48
N GLU A 91 9.91 -0.93 10.64
CA GLU A 91 9.41 -2.14 9.98
C GLU A 91 9.18 -1.88 8.50
N LEU A 92 9.87 -2.67 7.69
CA LEU A 92 9.63 -2.76 6.26
C LEU A 92 8.53 -3.79 5.99
N ILE A 93 7.56 -3.37 5.19
CA ILE A 93 6.40 -4.15 4.78
C ILE A 93 6.58 -4.45 3.29
N VAL A 94 6.60 -5.73 2.96
CA VAL A 94 6.77 -6.23 1.59
C VAL A 94 5.65 -7.23 1.33
N GLY A 95 4.78 -6.92 0.35
CA GLY A 95 3.65 -7.79 0.03
C GLY A 95 4.01 -8.99 -0.85
N ASP A 96 5.06 -8.90 -1.65
CA ASP A 96 5.57 -10.03 -2.42
C ASP A 96 6.41 -10.95 -1.54
N GLU A 97 5.95 -12.20 -1.37
CA GLU A 97 6.59 -13.16 -0.46
C GLU A 97 7.99 -13.58 -0.93
N LYS A 98 8.25 -13.62 -2.24
CA LYS A 98 9.56 -13.97 -2.79
C LYS A 98 10.55 -12.86 -2.53
N LEU A 99 10.19 -11.61 -2.84
CA LEU A 99 11.00 -10.44 -2.57
C LEU A 99 11.23 -10.27 -1.06
N LYS A 100 10.19 -10.49 -0.23
CA LYS A 100 10.32 -10.48 1.22
C LYS A 100 11.35 -11.52 1.69
N GLY A 101 11.30 -12.73 1.14
CA GLY A 101 12.29 -13.78 1.44
C GLY A 101 13.70 -13.39 1.03
N VAL A 102 13.86 -12.86 -0.18
CA VAL A 102 15.16 -12.36 -0.70
C VAL A 102 15.73 -11.26 0.20
N ILE A 103 14.92 -10.29 0.62
CA ILE A 103 15.33 -9.22 1.55
C ILE A 103 15.70 -9.82 2.91
N LYS A 104 14.87 -10.71 3.47
CA LYS A 104 15.09 -11.34 4.77
C LYS A 104 16.43 -12.09 4.83
N SER A 105 16.78 -12.79 3.76
CA SER A 105 18.02 -13.57 3.67
C SER A 105 19.28 -12.73 3.44
N ASN A 106 19.16 -11.54 2.84
CA ASN A 106 20.32 -10.73 2.43
C ASN A 106 20.52 -9.45 3.24
N MET A 107 19.50 -9.01 3.99
CA MET A 107 19.49 -7.73 4.70
C MET A 107 19.13 -7.92 6.17
N GLU A 108 20.01 -8.58 6.94
CA GLU A 108 19.77 -9.02 8.32
C GLU A 108 19.34 -7.92 9.31
N LYS A 109 19.72 -6.66 9.06
CA LYS A 109 19.35 -5.54 9.95
C LYS A 109 17.98 -4.93 9.66
N ILE A 110 17.31 -5.35 8.58
CA ILE A 110 16.00 -4.84 8.21
C ILE A 110 14.94 -5.62 8.97
N LYS A 111 14.17 -4.92 9.81
CA LYS A 111 13.02 -5.50 10.49
C LYS A 111 11.86 -5.63 9.51
N LEU A 112 11.40 -6.86 9.25
CA LEU A 112 10.27 -7.12 8.35
C LEU A 112 8.98 -7.36 9.14
N LEU A 113 7.86 -6.85 8.63
CA LEU A 113 6.54 -7.19 9.18
C LEU A 113 6.22 -8.67 8.91
N GLU A 114 5.99 -9.45 9.96
CA GLU A 114 5.67 -10.89 9.84
C GLU A 114 4.21 -11.17 9.45
N ASN A 115 3.28 -10.22 9.70
CA ASN A 115 1.88 -10.37 9.35
C ASN A 115 1.65 -10.23 7.83
N ASN A 116 1.68 -11.37 7.12
CA ASN A 116 1.51 -11.41 5.67
C ASN A 116 0.12 -10.92 5.20
N TYR A 117 -0.93 -11.13 5.99
CA TYR A 117 -2.27 -10.64 5.64
C TYR A 117 -2.28 -9.11 5.56
N VAL A 118 -1.77 -8.43 6.59
CA VAL A 118 -1.66 -6.96 6.62
C VAL A 118 -0.77 -6.45 5.49
N ALA A 119 0.36 -7.12 5.23
CA ALA A 119 1.24 -6.75 4.13
C ALA A 119 0.55 -6.82 2.76
N ARG A 120 -0.25 -7.88 2.52
CA ARG A 120 -1.03 -8.03 1.27
C ARG A 120 -2.12 -6.97 1.14
N GLU A 121 -2.87 -6.68 2.20
CA GLU A 121 -3.94 -5.68 2.16
C GLU A 121 -3.38 -4.25 1.98
N LEU A 122 -2.23 -3.93 2.58
CA LEU A 122 -1.55 -2.65 2.33
C LEU A 122 -1.07 -2.52 0.89
N VAL A 123 -0.38 -3.55 0.37
CA VAL A 123 0.09 -3.53 -1.02
C VAL A 123 -1.08 -3.46 -1.99
N TRP A 124 -2.17 -4.19 -1.73
CA TRP A 124 -3.41 -4.05 -2.48
C TRP A 124 -3.92 -2.61 -2.47
N GLY A 125 -4.00 -2.01 -1.27
CA GLY A 125 -4.47 -0.65 -1.09
C GLY A 125 -3.64 0.37 -1.87
N PHE A 126 -2.31 0.36 -1.72
CA PHE A 126 -1.44 1.26 -2.45
C PHE A 126 -1.51 1.07 -3.97
N LYS A 127 -1.71 -0.17 -4.46
CA LYS A 127 -1.94 -0.40 -5.89
C LYS A 127 -3.23 0.25 -6.37
N ASN A 128 -4.30 0.20 -5.58
CA ASN A 128 -5.60 0.79 -5.90
C ASN A 128 -5.54 2.32 -6.00
N VAL A 129 -4.76 2.97 -5.14
CA VAL A 129 -4.66 4.44 -5.08
C VAL A 129 -3.35 5.00 -5.67
N LEU A 130 -2.58 4.17 -6.37
CA LEU A 130 -1.22 4.51 -6.82
C LEU A 130 -1.18 5.80 -7.66
N SER A 131 -2.15 5.99 -8.56
CA SER A 131 -2.22 7.16 -9.44
C SER A 131 -2.40 8.48 -8.67
N GLY A 132 -2.98 8.43 -7.47
CA GLY A 132 -3.10 9.60 -6.59
C GLY A 132 -1.76 10.02 -5.98
N PHE A 133 -0.91 9.04 -5.60
CA PHE A 133 0.41 9.31 -5.02
C PHE A 133 1.51 9.53 -6.07
N LEU A 134 1.44 8.82 -7.19
CA LEU A 134 2.46 8.79 -8.23
C LEU A 134 1.82 9.04 -9.59
N TYR A 135 1.57 10.32 -9.88
CA TYR A 135 0.97 10.73 -11.16
C TYR A 135 1.74 10.23 -12.39
N GLN A 136 3.08 10.09 -12.29
CA GLN A 136 3.93 9.55 -13.36
C GLN A 136 3.63 8.09 -13.72
N GLU A 137 3.04 7.32 -12.80
CA GLU A 137 2.63 5.94 -13.04
C GLU A 137 1.20 5.84 -13.59
N LYS A 138 0.42 6.95 -13.60
CA LYS A 138 -1.02 6.94 -13.96
C LYS A 138 -1.28 6.22 -15.29
N ASP A 139 -0.55 6.60 -16.34
CA ASP A 139 -0.74 6.02 -17.67
C ASP A 139 -0.11 4.63 -17.84
N ASN A 140 0.63 4.15 -16.84
CA ASN A 140 1.27 2.83 -16.82
C ASN A 140 0.50 1.79 -16.01
N ILE A 141 -0.55 2.20 -15.28
CA ILE A 141 -1.41 1.30 -14.52
C ILE A 141 -2.32 0.56 -15.51
N THR A 142 -2.16 -0.76 -15.57
CA THR A 142 -2.97 -1.65 -16.41
C THR A 142 -3.86 -2.54 -15.56
N PRO A 143 -4.96 -3.09 -16.10
CA PRO A 143 -5.78 -4.07 -15.39
C PRO A 143 -4.99 -5.29 -14.88
N ALA A 144 -3.90 -5.65 -15.54
CA ALA A 144 -3.01 -6.74 -15.12
C ALA A 144 -2.15 -6.39 -13.89
N TYR A 145 -1.83 -5.11 -13.69
CA TYR A 145 -1.10 -4.63 -12.53
C TYR A 145 -1.98 -4.62 -11.26
N LEU A 146 -3.27 -4.32 -11.44
CA LEU A 146 -4.26 -4.28 -10.37
C LEU A 146 -4.58 -5.69 -9.84
N LEU A 147 -4.51 -5.81 -8.52
CA LEU A 147 -4.86 -7.03 -7.81
C LEU A 147 -6.39 -7.24 -7.83
N PRO A 148 -6.87 -8.49 -7.71
CA PRO A 148 -8.30 -8.75 -7.49
C PRO A 148 -8.78 -8.09 -6.19
N VAL A 149 -10.10 -8.04 -5.96
CA VAL A 149 -10.73 -7.50 -4.74
C VAL A 149 -9.98 -7.92 -3.47
N SER A 150 -9.74 -6.98 -2.55
CA SER A 150 -9.03 -7.25 -1.29
C SER A 150 -9.74 -8.33 -0.46
N GLU A 151 -8.98 -9.08 0.33
CA GLU A 151 -9.55 -10.12 1.17
C GLU A 151 -10.50 -9.52 2.22
N GLY A 152 -10.16 -8.36 2.78
CA GLY A 152 -10.99 -7.67 3.77
C GLY A 152 -12.29 -7.10 3.19
N LEU A 153 -12.26 -6.53 1.97
CA LEU A 153 -13.45 -6.09 1.27
C LEU A 153 -14.34 -7.29 0.93
N LYS A 154 -13.75 -8.36 0.40
CA LYS A 154 -14.49 -9.59 0.07
C LYS A 154 -15.17 -10.21 1.29
N ALA A 155 -14.49 -10.24 2.43
CA ALA A 155 -15.06 -10.70 3.69
C ALA A 155 -16.20 -9.78 4.18
N SER A 156 -16.06 -8.47 4.00
CA SER A 156 -17.08 -7.48 4.39
C SER A 156 -18.33 -7.60 3.52
N MET A 157 -18.18 -7.74 2.20
CA MET A 157 -19.29 -7.96 1.27
C MET A 157 -20.02 -9.27 1.58
N SER A 158 -19.28 -10.33 1.86
CA SER A 158 -19.85 -11.65 2.21
C SER A 158 -20.73 -11.57 3.46
N LYS A 159 -20.32 -10.81 4.49
CA LYS A 159 -21.12 -10.59 5.71
C LYS A 159 -22.44 -9.86 5.44
N LEU A 160 -22.46 -8.99 4.43
CA LEU A 160 -23.63 -8.24 4.01
C LEU A 160 -24.51 -8.99 3.00
N GLY A 161 -24.16 -10.23 2.64
CA GLY A 161 -24.87 -11.01 1.62
C GLY A 161 -24.68 -10.50 0.19
N ILE A 162 -23.66 -9.66 -0.05
CA ILE A 162 -23.36 -9.08 -1.35
C ILE A 162 -22.42 -10.02 -2.10
N ASN A 163 -22.87 -10.52 -3.26
CA ASN A 163 -22.05 -11.35 -4.15
C ASN A 163 -21.76 -10.58 -5.45
N VAL A 164 -20.61 -9.93 -5.53
CA VAL A 164 -20.16 -9.22 -6.75
C VAL A 164 -19.11 -10.06 -7.46
N PRO A 165 -19.24 -10.29 -8.78
CA PRO A 165 -18.19 -10.93 -9.57
C PRO A 165 -16.88 -10.16 -9.43
N THR A 166 -15.77 -10.87 -9.17
CA THR A 166 -14.45 -10.26 -8.92
C THR A 166 -13.97 -9.36 -10.07
N GLU A 167 -14.41 -9.64 -11.30
CA GLU A 167 -14.15 -8.83 -12.50
C GLU A 167 -14.87 -7.47 -12.52
N ALA A 168 -16.00 -7.29 -11.82
CA ALA A 168 -16.78 -6.05 -11.87
C ALA A 168 -16.12 -4.91 -11.08
N VAL A 169 -15.47 -5.22 -9.96
CA VAL A 169 -14.76 -4.23 -9.12
C VAL A 169 -13.52 -3.65 -9.81
N ARG A 170 -12.96 -4.38 -10.78
CA ARG A 170 -11.77 -3.95 -11.55
C ARG A 170 -12.02 -2.77 -12.47
N ILE A 171 -13.27 -2.52 -12.87
CA ILE A 171 -13.61 -1.54 -13.91
C ILE A 171 -14.03 -0.19 -13.30
N GLU A 172 -14.77 -0.19 -12.19
CA GLU A 172 -15.35 1.05 -11.64
C GLU A 172 -14.39 1.92 -10.82
N LEU A 173 -13.34 1.35 -10.22
CA LEU A 173 -12.36 2.13 -9.45
C LEU A 173 -11.28 2.79 -10.32
N SER A 174 -11.28 2.47 -11.62
CA SER A 174 -10.13 2.73 -12.49
C SER A 174 -10.21 4.05 -13.24
N TRP A 175 -11.39 4.62 -13.53
CA TRP A 175 -11.50 5.86 -14.32
C TRP A 175 -12.79 6.62 -14.00
N ASP A 176 -12.65 7.86 -13.53
CA ASP A 176 -13.63 8.95 -13.60
C ASP A 176 -15.12 8.57 -13.55
N ILE A 177 -15.63 8.13 -12.40
CA ILE A 177 -17.06 8.31 -12.07
C ILE A 177 -17.18 8.72 -10.61
N HIS A 178 -17.80 9.87 -10.41
CA HIS A 178 -18.40 10.32 -9.15
C HIS A 178 -19.16 9.15 -8.50
N PHE A 179 -18.56 8.49 -7.51
CA PHE A 179 -19.19 7.42 -6.74
C PHE A 179 -19.41 7.76 -5.25
N PRO A 180 -20.13 8.85 -4.89
CA PRO A 180 -20.56 9.01 -3.50
C PRO A 180 -21.48 7.86 -3.03
N SER A 181 -22.25 7.22 -3.93
CA SER A 181 -23.46 6.51 -3.51
C SER A 181 -23.25 5.05 -3.06
N VAL A 182 -22.37 4.28 -3.71
CA VAL A 182 -22.14 2.88 -3.32
C VAL A 182 -21.11 2.76 -2.21
N LEU A 183 -20.10 3.64 -2.16
CA LEU A 183 -19.15 3.64 -1.05
C LEU A 183 -19.72 4.27 0.22
N ASN A 184 -20.61 5.29 0.14
CA ASN A 184 -21.31 5.80 1.34
C ASN A 184 -22.11 4.71 2.05
N ALA A 185 -22.63 3.70 1.33
CA ALA A 185 -23.32 2.58 1.97
C ALA A 185 -22.36 1.72 2.81
N PHE A 186 -21.09 1.60 2.42
CA PHE A 186 -20.08 0.86 3.18
C PHE A 186 -19.42 1.70 4.27
N THR A 187 -19.20 3.00 4.06
CA THR A 187 -18.63 3.89 5.08
C THR A 187 -19.64 4.19 6.19
N HIS A 188 -20.92 4.46 5.89
CA HIS A 188 -21.95 4.69 6.90
C HIS A 188 -22.35 3.43 7.67
N THR A 189 -22.23 2.23 7.08
CA THR A 189 -22.41 1.00 7.87
C THR A 189 -21.22 0.75 8.80
N THR A 190 -20.02 1.20 8.46
CA THR A 190 -18.85 1.14 9.36
C THR A 190 -18.74 2.30 10.37
N GLU A 191 -19.41 3.43 10.16
CA GLU A 191 -19.48 4.51 11.16
C GLU A 191 -20.14 4.05 12.47
N SER A 192 -21.05 3.06 12.41
CA SER A 192 -21.60 2.40 13.60
C SER A 192 -20.63 1.42 14.29
N CYS A 193 -19.46 1.14 13.70
CA CYS A 193 -18.46 0.19 14.19
C CYS A 193 -17.04 0.81 14.38
N CYS A 194 -16.89 2.12 14.19
CA CYS A 194 -15.67 2.86 14.47
C CYS A 194 -15.89 3.76 15.70
N PRO A 195 -15.56 3.30 16.93
CA PRO A 195 -15.71 4.13 18.11
C PRO A 195 -14.40 4.89 18.36
N PHE A 196 -14.04 5.85 17.51
CA PHE A 196 -12.96 6.81 17.84
C PHE A 196 -13.22 8.15 17.15
N HIS A 197 -14.39 8.71 17.41
CA HIS A 197 -14.57 10.16 17.46
C HIS A 197 -14.91 10.46 18.91
N ASP A 198 -13.88 10.88 19.64
CA ASP A 198 -13.89 11.71 20.86
C ASP A 198 -12.65 11.38 21.70
N ASP A 199 -12.04 12.44 22.22
CA ASP A 199 -10.87 12.49 23.13
C ASP A 199 -9.47 12.50 22.49
N ILE A 200 -9.14 13.64 21.86
CA ILE A 200 -7.82 14.25 22.04
C ILE A 200 -8.03 15.74 22.34
N VAL A 201 -7.96 16.08 23.64
CA VAL A 201 -7.53 17.39 24.15
C VAL A 201 -6.12 17.21 24.69
#